data_AF-G7W953-F1
#
_entry.id   AF-G7W953-F1
#
_cell.length_a   1.000
_cell.length_b   1.000
_cell.length_c   1.000
_cell.angle_alpha   90.00
_cell.angle_beta   90.00
_cell.angle_gamma   90.00
#
_symmetry.space_group_name_H-M   'P 1'
#
loop_
_entity.id
_entity.type
_entity.pdbx_description
1 polymer ?
#
loop_
_entity_poly.entity_id
_entity_poly.type
_entity_poly.pdbx_seq_one_letter_code
_entity_poly.pdbx_strand_id
1 'polypeptide(L)'
;MTECEELVNRFTLAGQDRGIRELCADELNEYHSIYNDLMSKHVESNGEILKDMEIQAINKIYASNDLNITPMGLVNVSLEYLARILTFAKAQGIEWHVCCDKCTDTHFKNLSHFTVKVNCHKDEFVTMAEAAGFRY
;
A
#
# COMPACT_ATOMS: atom_id res chain seq x y z
N MET A 1 21.36 23.17 3.80
CA MET A 1 21.43 21.69 3.85
C MET A 1 20.07 21.03 4.07
N THR A 2 19.09 21.74 4.61
CA THR A 2 17.74 21.26 4.94
C THR A 2 16.89 20.80 3.74
N GLU A 3 16.97 21.45 2.58
CA GLU A 3 16.13 21.09 1.42
C GLU A 3 16.48 19.74 0.78
N CYS A 4 17.77 19.35 0.79
CA CYS A 4 18.20 18.04 0.28
C CYS A 4 17.73 16.90 1.18
N GLU A 5 17.77 17.07 2.51
CA GLU A 5 17.29 16.05 3.45
C GLU A 5 15.77 15.88 3.38
N GLU A 6 15.01 16.97 3.17
CA GLU A 6 13.57 16.88 2.92
C GLU A 6 13.24 16.18 1.61
N LEU A 7 14.00 16.43 0.54
CA LEU A 7 13.84 15.74 -0.74
C LEU A 7 14.20 14.26 -0.63
N VAL A 8 15.32 13.91 0.01
CA VAL A 8 15.71 12.51 0.22
C VAL A 8 14.68 11.78 1.10
N ASN A 9 14.22 12.40 2.19
CA ASN A 9 13.16 11.82 3.02
C ASN A 9 11.84 11.64 2.27
N ARG A 10 11.50 12.51 1.29
CA ARG A 10 10.29 12.33 0.46
C ARG A 10 10.31 11.06 -0.39
N PHE A 11 11.48 10.49 -0.67
CA PHE A 11 11.63 9.30 -1.52
C PHE A 11 12.12 8.07 -0.76
N THR A 12 12.36 8.17 0.55
CA THR A 12 12.61 7.01 1.42
C THR A 12 11.29 6.45 1.95
N LEU A 13 11.27 5.17 2.32
CA LEU A 13 10.11 4.51 2.96
C LEU A 13 9.52 5.35 4.10
N ALA A 14 10.37 6.00 4.89
CA ALA A 14 9.99 6.84 6.02
C ALA A 14 9.19 8.11 5.66
N GLY A 15 9.24 8.60 4.41
CA GLY A 15 8.47 9.79 4.00
C GLY A 15 7.26 9.51 3.12
N GLN A 16 6.98 8.24 2.80
CA GLN A 16 5.81 7.85 2.00
C GLN A 16 4.51 8.11 2.77
N ASP A 17 4.53 7.90 4.10
CA ASP A 17 3.39 8.17 4.96
C ASP A 17 3.22 9.66 5.34
N ARG A 18 4.19 10.52 4.98
CA ARG A 18 4.17 11.93 5.38
C ARG A 18 3.00 12.66 4.71
N GLY A 19 1.99 12.98 5.51
CA GLY A 19 0.77 13.68 5.07
C GLY A 19 -0.47 12.82 5.08
N ILE A 20 -0.32 11.49 5.18
CA ILE A 20 -1.46 10.59 5.38
C ILE A 20 -2.05 10.85 6.76
N ARG A 21 -3.35 11.07 6.82
CA ARG A 21 -4.03 11.33 8.10
C ARG A 21 -3.96 10.13 9.04
N GLU A 22 -4.07 10.42 10.33
CA GLU A 22 -4.17 9.36 11.34
C GLU A 22 -5.47 8.57 11.21
N LEU A 23 -5.40 7.29 11.56
CA LEU A 23 -6.55 6.39 11.61
C LEU A 23 -7.36 6.70 12.88
N CYS A 24 -8.68 6.79 12.75
CA CYS A 24 -9.54 6.87 13.93
C CYS A 24 -9.69 5.50 14.62
N ALA A 25 -10.32 5.45 15.79
CA ALA A 25 -10.49 4.23 16.55
C ALA A 25 -11.18 3.09 15.77
N ASP A 26 -12.20 3.41 14.99
CA ASP A 26 -12.92 2.41 14.17
C ASP A 26 -12.04 1.90 13.02
N GLU A 27 -11.28 2.80 12.40
CA GLU A 27 -10.34 2.48 11.32
C GLU A 27 -9.14 1.66 11.80
N LEU A 28 -8.71 1.81 13.05
CA LEU A 28 -7.60 1.02 13.62
C LEU A 28 -7.94 -0.47 13.68
N ASN A 29 -9.17 -0.83 14.04
CA ASN A 29 -9.60 -2.22 14.07
C ASN A 29 -9.60 -2.83 12.67
N GLU A 30 -10.11 -2.07 11.70
CA GLU A 30 -10.13 -2.48 10.29
C GLU A 30 -8.72 -2.60 9.72
N TYR A 31 -7.87 -1.63 10.01
CA TYR A 31 -6.46 -1.63 9.67
C TYR A 31 -5.76 -2.90 10.16
N HIS A 32 -5.95 -3.27 11.43
CA HIS A 32 -5.33 -4.48 11.97
C HIS A 32 -5.81 -5.75 11.26
N SER A 33 -7.10 -5.85 10.96
CA SER A 33 -7.63 -6.99 10.19
C SER A 33 -7.01 -7.06 8.79
N ILE A 34 -7.03 -5.93 8.06
CA ILE A 34 -6.49 -5.83 6.70
C ILE A 34 -4.99 -6.13 6.69
N TYR A 35 -4.24 -5.57 7.63
CA TYR A 35 -2.80 -5.79 7.74
C TYR A 35 -2.47 -7.27 7.98
N ASN A 36 -3.21 -7.94 8.88
CA ASN A 36 -3.03 -9.37 9.14
C ASN A 36 -3.38 -10.24 7.92
N ASP A 37 -4.40 -9.87 7.14
CA ASP A 37 -4.75 -10.57 5.89
C ASP A 37 -3.65 -10.42 4.84
N LEU A 38 -3.12 -9.20 4.67
CA LEU A 38 -2.00 -8.94 3.78
C LEU A 38 -0.73 -9.70 4.21
N MET A 39 -0.47 -9.74 5.52
CA MET A 39 0.64 -10.49 6.10
C MET A 39 0.52 -11.99 5.82
N SER A 40 -0.68 -12.54 6.00
CA SER A 40 -0.95 -13.96 5.73
C SER A 40 -0.71 -14.28 4.25
N LYS A 41 -1.20 -13.43 3.33
CA LYS A 41 -0.94 -13.56 1.89
C LYS A 41 0.55 -13.46 1.53
N HIS A 42 1.29 -12.57 2.20
CA HIS A 42 2.74 -12.48 2.02
C HIS A 42 3.44 -13.79 2.40
N VAL A 43 3.10 -14.34 3.57
CA VAL A 43 3.65 -15.61 4.08
C VAL A 43 3.31 -16.78 3.16
N GLU A 44 2.06 -16.86 2.69
CA GLU A 44 1.63 -17.90 1.73
C GLU A 44 2.43 -17.83 0.42
N SER A 45 2.72 -16.63 -0.07
CA SER A 45 3.40 -16.43 -1.36
C SER A 45 4.92 -16.57 -1.29
N ASN A 46 5.56 -16.15 -0.19
CA ASN A 46 7.02 -16.04 -0.09
C ASN A 46 7.64 -16.99 0.94
N GLY A 47 6.84 -17.63 1.79
CA GLY A 47 7.32 -18.45 2.90
C GLY A 47 7.53 -17.61 4.17
N GLU A 48 8.63 -17.86 4.88
CA GLU A 48 8.88 -17.23 6.18
C GLU A 48 9.31 -15.76 6.07
N ILE A 49 8.80 -14.94 7.00
CA ILE A 49 9.28 -13.57 7.19
C ILE A 49 10.61 -13.64 7.93
N LEU A 50 11.68 -13.15 7.29
CA LEU A 50 12.96 -13.00 7.97
C LEU A 50 12.82 -12.00 9.11
N LYS A 51 13.19 -12.41 10.33
CA LYS A 51 13.21 -11.54 11.50
C LYS A 51 14.01 -10.28 11.19
N ASP A 52 13.45 -9.13 11.59
CA ASP A 52 14.03 -7.79 11.44
C ASP A 52 14.06 -7.21 10.01
N MET A 53 13.32 -7.78 9.05
CA MET A 53 13.09 -7.16 7.74
C MET A 53 11.70 -6.52 7.65
N GLU A 54 11.67 -5.25 7.25
CA GLU A 54 10.45 -4.55 6.85
C GLU A 54 9.92 -5.17 5.55
N ILE A 55 8.64 -5.58 5.55
CA ILE A 55 8.02 -6.17 4.36
C ILE A 55 7.70 -5.05 3.38
N GLN A 56 8.51 -5.01 2.34
CA GLN A 56 8.31 -4.17 1.17
C GLN A 56 7.33 -4.84 0.21
N ALA A 57 6.27 -4.10 -0.11
CA ALA A 57 5.19 -4.50 -0.98
C ALA A 57 5.27 -3.73 -2.29
N ILE A 58 5.40 -4.46 -3.40
CA ILE A 58 5.26 -3.87 -4.72
C ILE A 58 3.79 -3.76 -5.05
N ASN A 59 3.24 -2.57 -4.80
CA ASN A 59 1.81 -2.33 -4.92
C ASN A 59 1.46 -1.82 -6.30
N LYS A 60 0.57 -2.54 -6.97
CA LYS A 60 -0.14 -2.02 -8.13
C LYS A 60 -1.63 -2.05 -7.85
N ILE A 61 -2.21 -0.87 -7.73
CA ILE A 61 -3.65 -0.69 -7.54
C ILE A 61 -4.27 -0.41 -8.91
N TYR A 62 -5.29 -1.16 -9.27
CA TYR A 62 -6.01 -1.05 -10.53
C TYR A 62 -7.48 -0.75 -10.27
N ALA A 63 -8.01 0.23 -11.00
CA ALA A 63 -9.46 0.49 -11.05
C ALA A 63 -10.20 -0.63 -11.81
N SER A 64 -11.52 -0.60 -11.75
CA SER A 64 -12.42 -1.54 -12.45
C SER A 64 -12.20 -1.64 -13.98
N ASN A 65 -11.61 -0.63 -14.61
CA ASN A 65 -11.25 -0.60 -16.03
C ASN A 65 -9.78 -0.98 -16.30
N ASP A 66 -9.12 -1.66 -15.36
CA ASP A 66 -7.72 -2.07 -15.40
C ASP A 66 -6.72 -0.90 -15.56
N LEU A 67 -7.13 0.32 -15.24
CA LEU A 67 -6.23 1.47 -15.19
C LEU A 67 -5.43 1.46 -13.90
N ASN A 68 -4.10 1.55 -13.99
CA ASN A 68 -3.22 1.64 -12.81
C ASN A 68 -3.39 3.01 -12.13
N ILE A 69 -3.84 2.98 -10.88
CA ILE A 69 -4.16 4.11 -10.02
C ILE A 69 -3.28 4.14 -8.77
N THR A 70 -2.10 3.54 -8.82
CA THR A 70 -1.19 3.52 -7.68
C THR A 70 -0.72 4.95 -7.36
N PRO A 71 -0.86 5.43 -6.10
CA PRO A 71 -0.37 6.74 -5.69
C PRO A 71 1.11 6.94 -6.06
N MET A 72 1.45 8.08 -6.69
CA MET A 72 2.79 8.47 -7.17
C MET A 72 3.52 7.44 -8.07
N GLY A 73 2.85 6.39 -8.55
CA GLY A 73 3.54 5.26 -9.20
C GLY A 73 4.56 4.56 -8.30
N LEU A 74 4.45 4.71 -6.98
CA LEU A 74 5.35 4.11 -6.00
C LEU A 74 5.13 2.59 -5.98
N VAL A 75 6.03 1.88 -6.65
CA VAL A 75 6.02 0.42 -6.74
C VAL A 75 6.76 -0.25 -5.58
N ASN A 76 7.20 0.48 -4.54
CA ASN A 76 7.82 -0.14 -3.37
C ASN A 76 7.45 0.66 -2.12
N VAL A 77 6.48 0.16 -1.36
CA VAL A 77 5.98 0.78 -0.13
C VAL A 77 5.85 -0.26 0.97
N SER A 78 5.72 0.17 2.22
CA SER A 78 5.50 -0.75 3.34
C SER A 78 4.15 -1.46 3.22
N LEU A 79 4.03 -2.64 3.85
CA LEU A 79 2.73 -3.31 3.99
C LEU A 79 1.73 -2.45 4.78
N GLU A 80 2.23 -1.62 5.71
CA GLU A 80 1.43 -0.66 6.48
C GLU A 80 0.79 0.39 5.58
N TYR A 81 1.55 0.92 4.61
CA TYR A 81 1.04 1.87 3.60
C TYR A 81 -0.11 1.25 2.81
N LEU A 82 0.03 -0.02 2.39
CA LEU A 82 -1.03 -0.74 1.70
C LEU A 82 -2.25 -0.94 2.59
N ALA A 83 -2.05 -1.37 3.83
CA ALA A 83 -3.15 -1.58 4.77
C ALA A 83 -3.90 -0.26 5.03
N ARG A 84 -3.19 0.87 5.14
CA ARG A 84 -3.81 2.19 5.32
C ARG A 84 -4.68 2.60 4.15
N ILE A 85 -4.19 2.53 2.91
CA ILE A 85 -5.00 2.94 1.75
C ILE A 85 -6.25 2.06 1.60
N LEU A 86 -6.13 0.76 1.88
CA LEU A 86 -7.27 -0.15 1.88
C LEU A 86 -8.25 0.11 3.02
N THR A 87 -7.75 0.54 4.19
CA THR A 87 -8.62 0.95 5.31
C THR A 87 -9.49 2.13 4.92
N PHE A 88 -8.92 3.16 4.29
CA PHE A 88 -9.69 4.31 3.82
C PHE A 88 -10.63 3.95 2.66
N ALA A 89 -10.23 3.04 1.77
CA ALA A 89 -11.11 2.50 0.75
C ALA A 89 -12.32 1.79 1.36
N LYS A 90 -12.12 0.95 2.39
CA LYS A 90 -13.19 0.28 3.13
C LYS A 90 -14.16 1.27 3.78
N ALA A 91 -13.64 2.33 4.39
CA ALA A 91 -14.45 3.38 5.01
C ALA A 91 -15.35 4.11 4.00
N GLN A 92 -14.98 4.13 2.71
CA GLN A 92 -15.80 4.66 1.61
C GLN A 92 -16.71 3.60 0.95
N GLY A 93 -16.72 2.36 1.46
CA GLY A 93 -17.48 1.26 0.86
C GLY A 93 -16.88 0.70 -0.43
N ILE A 94 -15.62 1.02 -0.72
CA ILE A 94 -14.91 0.48 -1.89
C ILE A 94 -14.44 -0.93 -1.55
N GLU A 95 -14.94 -1.91 -2.31
CA GLU A 95 -14.48 -3.29 -2.23
C GLU A 95 -13.22 -3.50 -3.08
N TRP A 96 -12.43 -4.52 -2.77
CA TRP A 96 -11.24 -4.83 -3.53
C TRP A 96 -10.92 -6.33 -3.54
N HIS A 97 -10.10 -6.73 -4.50
CA HIS A 97 -9.49 -8.05 -4.57
C HIS A 97 -7.97 -7.91 -4.51
N VAL A 98 -7.32 -8.73 -3.67
CA VAL A 98 -5.85 -8.74 -3.53
C VAL A 98 -5.28 -10.07 -4.01
N CYS A 99 -4.42 -9.98 -5.04
CA CYS A 99 -3.52 -11.05 -5.46
C CYS A 99 -2.11 -10.75 -4.92
N CYS A 100 -1.47 -11.76 -4.33
CA CYS A 100 -0.07 -11.69 -3.91
C CYS A 100 0.72 -12.74 -4.69
N ASP A 101 1.65 -12.27 -5.52
CA ASP A 101 2.54 -13.13 -6.30
C ASP A 101 3.98 -13.01 -5.80
N LYS A 102 4.72 -14.13 -5.89
CA LYS A 102 6.15 -14.16 -5.56
C LYS A 102 6.93 -13.35 -6.59
N CYS A 103 7.79 -12.44 -6.13
CA CYS A 103 8.71 -11.76 -7.03
C CYS A 103 9.75 -12.76 -7.55
N THR A 104 9.78 -12.99 -8.86
CA THR A 104 10.78 -13.85 -9.52
C THR A 104 12.04 -13.07 -9.93
N ASP A 105 12.07 -11.75 -9.74
CA ASP A 105 13.20 -10.92 -10.12
C ASP A 105 14.34 -11.07 -9.09
N THR A 106 15.53 -11.36 -9.60
CA THR A 106 16.71 -11.68 -8.80
C THR A 106 17.25 -10.48 -8.01
N HIS A 107 16.88 -9.26 -8.40
CA HIS A 107 17.27 -8.01 -7.72
C HIS A 107 16.41 -7.70 -6.50
N PHE A 108 15.22 -8.31 -6.40
CA PHE A 108 14.20 -8.04 -5.37
C PHE A 108 13.79 -9.32 -4.64
N LYS A 109 14.77 -10.19 -4.37
CA LYS A 109 14.54 -11.41 -3.59
C LYS A 109 13.89 -11.04 -2.25
N ASN A 110 12.79 -11.73 -1.92
CA ASN A 110 11.96 -11.54 -0.72
C ASN A 110 10.93 -10.39 -0.77
N LEU A 111 10.71 -9.75 -1.92
CA LEU A 111 9.58 -8.82 -2.09
C LEU A 111 8.29 -9.55 -2.52
N SER A 112 7.15 -9.17 -1.93
CA SER A 112 5.83 -9.55 -2.43
C SER A 112 5.35 -8.57 -3.48
N HIS A 113 4.82 -9.08 -4.58
CA HIS A 113 4.02 -8.28 -5.51
C HIS A 113 2.56 -8.34 -5.11
N PHE A 114 2.03 -7.24 -4.60
CA PHE A 114 0.61 -7.10 -4.31
C PHE A 114 -0.07 -6.38 -5.46
N THR A 115 -0.94 -7.09 -6.16
CA THR A 115 -1.86 -6.52 -7.14
C THR A 115 -3.22 -6.37 -6.49
N VAL A 116 -3.67 -5.13 -6.35
CA VAL A 116 -4.99 -4.79 -5.81
C VAL A 116 -5.89 -4.35 -6.96
N LYS A 117 -7.05 -5.00 -7.11
CA LYS A 117 -8.12 -4.52 -7.99
C LYS A 117 -9.24 -3.93 -7.15
N VAL A 118 -9.47 -2.64 -7.24
CA VAL A 118 -10.55 -1.96 -6.52
C VAL A 118 -11.80 -1.88 -7.40
N ASN A 119 -12.96 -2.09 -6.78
CA ASN A 119 -14.25 -2.07 -7.45
C ASN A 119 -14.86 -0.67 -7.46
N CYS A 120 -14.12 0.29 -8.03
CA CYS A 120 -14.59 1.67 -8.19
C CYS A 120 -13.99 2.32 -9.45
N HIS A 121 -14.42 3.55 -9.73
CA HIS A 121 -13.82 4.37 -10.77
C HIS A 121 -12.51 4.98 -10.30
N LYS A 122 -11.60 5.27 -11.25
CA LYS A 122 -10.33 5.96 -10.98
C LYS A 122 -10.53 7.20 -10.12
N ASP A 123 -11.39 8.10 -10.55
CA ASP A 123 -11.51 9.44 -9.95
C ASP A 123 -12.05 9.36 -8.52
N GLU A 124 -12.90 8.37 -8.24
CA GLU A 124 -13.40 8.06 -6.90
C GLU A 124 -12.26 7.61 -5.97
N PHE A 125 -11.44 6.67 -6.42
CA PHE A 125 -10.31 6.18 -5.64
C PHE A 125 -9.25 7.28 -5.41
N VAL A 126 -8.93 8.04 -6.45
CA VAL A 126 -7.95 9.14 -6.37
C VAL A 126 -8.45 10.20 -5.39
N THR A 127 -9.72 10.60 -5.48
CA THR A 127 -10.32 11.59 -4.57
C THR A 127 -10.26 11.11 -3.12
N MET A 128 -10.60 9.84 -2.87
CA MET A 128 -10.50 9.24 -1.54
C MET A 128 -9.06 9.30 -1.02
N ALA A 129 -8.10 8.90 -1.85
CA ALA A 129 -6.73 8.79 -1.43
C ALA A 129 -6.09 10.17 -1.22
N GLU A 130 -6.34 11.16 -2.09
CA GLU A 130 -5.94 12.55 -1.88
C GLU A 130 -6.55 13.14 -0.60
N ALA A 131 -7.84 12.89 -0.34
CA ALA A 131 -8.51 13.35 0.88
C ALA A 131 -7.93 12.71 2.16
N ALA A 132 -7.44 11.48 2.07
CA ALA A 132 -6.72 10.81 3.15
C ALA A 132 -5.24 11.24 3.25
N GLY A 133 -4.75 12.08 2.34
CA GLY A 133 -3.40 12.64 2.36
C GLY A 133 -2.36 11.82 1.59
N PHE A 134 -2.80 10.83 0.81
CA PHE A 134 -1.92 10.15 -0.15
C PHE A 134 -1.59 11.09 -1.29
N ARG A 135 -0.37 10.98 -1.80
CA ARG A 135 0.12 11.80 -2.90
C ARG A 135 -0.13 11.09 -4.22
N TYR A 136 -0.60 11.83 -5.23
CA TYR A 136 -0.77 11.37 -6.60
C TYR A 136 0.11 12.16 -7.55
#